data_AF-A0A016SBK2-F1
#
_entry.id   AF-A0A016SBK2-F1
#
_cell.length_a   1.000
_cell.length_b   1.000
_cell.length_c   1.000
_cell.angle_alpha   90.00
_cell.angle_beta   90.00
_cell.angle_gamma   90.00
#
_symmetry.space_group_name_H-M   'P 1'
#
loop_
_entity.id
_entity.type
_entity.pdbx_description
1 polymer ?
#
loop_
_entity_poly.entity_id
_entity_poly.type
_entity_poly.pdbx_seq_one_letter_code
_entity_poly.pdbx_strand_id
1 'polypeptide(L)'
;MSSKTQTHHQLLCAMASLTELIICVSALVLFIYPAGTMPDVPKCKRNLGEVEEILFASMRPRLADLIIEGLPQQNHPQYTCDMEKLAHEVVLGDEDIANQYKVTRHNGPDNIVFWRVVKEYWKHQLENMGKVNEFGCDFAELKSPVNGRMKTTNYTIACVFN
;
A
#
# COMPACT_ATOMS: atom_id res chain seq x y z
N MET A 1 -12.04 78.76 18.29
CA MET A 1 -12.56 78.13 17.06
C MET A 1 -11.63 76.95 16.76
N SER A 2 -11.88 75.78 17.34
CA SER A 2 -12.76 74.71 16.85
C SER A 2 -12.33 74.14 15.48
N SER A 3 -11.58 73.04 15.51
CA SER A 3 -11.79 71.85 14.67
C SER A 3 -10.85 70.74 15.17
N LYS A 4 -11.25 70.12 16.29
CA LYS A 4 -10.78 68.78 16.67
C LYS A 4 -11.67 67.77 15.91
N THR A 5 -11.19 66.53 15.87
CA THR A 5 -11.93 65.29 15.61
C THR A 5 -12.38 64.99 14.18
N GLN A 6 -11.47 64.64 13.25
CA GLN A 6 -11.84 63.72 12.15
C GLN A 6 -10.68 63.06 11.38
N THR A 7 -9.67 62.47 12.03
CA THR A 7 -8.60 61.76 11.27
C THR A 7 -8.04 60.49 11.92
N HIS A 8 -8.67 59.96 12.97
CA HIS A 8 -8.18 58.75 13.65
C HIS A 8 -8.99 57.47 13.40
N HIS A 9 -10.02 57.49 12.54
CA HIS A 9 -10.83 56.30 12.22
C HIS A 9 -10.65 55.72 10.82
N GLN A 10 -9.83 56.33 9.96
CA GLN A 10 -9.56 55.78 8.62
C GLN A 10 -8.20 55.07 8.50
N LEU A 11 -7.39 55.05 9.55
CA LEU A 11 -6.10 54.34 9.53
C LEU A 11 -6.19 52.87 10.01
N LEU A 12 -7.34 52.45 10.56
CA LEU A 12 -7.51 51.10 11.12
C LEU A 12 -8.24 50.11 10.22
N CYS A 13 -8.81 50.52 9.09
CA CYS A 13 -9.52 49.61 8.17
C CYS A 13 -8.71 49.16 6.95
N ALA A 14 -7.44 49.55 6.81
CA ALA A 14 -6.61 49.17 5.66
C ALA A 14 -5.67 47.97 5.93
N MET A 15 -5.66 47.43 7.16
CA MET A 15 -4.71 46.37 7.57
C MET A 15 -5.38 45.07 8.00
N ALA A 16 -6.69 44.90 7.75
CA ALA A 16 -7.41 43.68 8.10
C ALA A 16 -7.49 42.65 6.95
N SER A 17 -7.13 43.00 5.71
CA SER A 17 -7.38 42.11 4.56
C SER A 17 -6.16 41.38 4.00
N LEU A 18 -4.93 41.62 4.49
CA LEU A 18 -3.75 40.92 3.99
C LEU A 18 -3.40 39.67 4.81
N THR A 19 -3.55 39.73 6.14
CA THR A 19 -3.23 38.59 7.02
C THR A 19 -4.23 37.45 6.88
N GLU A 20 -5.52 37.73 6.67
CA GLU A 20 -6.52 36.69 6.41
C GLU A 20 -6.35 36.03 5.04
N LEU A 21 -5.86 36.77 4.03
CA LEU A 21 -5.57 36.19 2.71
C LEU A 21 -4.35 35.27 2.73
N ILE A 22 -3.33 35.58 3.54
CA ILE A 22 -2.11 34.75 3.65
C ILE A 22 -2.41 33.42 4.37
N ILE A 23 -3.36 33.39 5.31
CA ILE A 23 -3.78 32.15 5.99
C ILE A 23 -4.58 31.24 5.04
N CYS A 24 -5.45 31.81 4.20
CA CYS A 24 -6.19 31.02 3.20
C CYS A 24 -5.28 30.46 2.08
N VAL A 25 -4.24 31.19 1.66
CA VAL A 25 -3.29 30.69 0.65
C VAL A 25 -2.33 29.65 1.22
N SER A 26 -1.90 29.79 2.49
CA SER A 26 -1.04 28.79 3.15
C SER A 26 -1.78 27.50 3.53
N ALA A 27 -3.08 27.57 3.83
CA ALA A 27 -3.92 26.39 4.03
C ALA A 27 -4.14 25.58 2.74
N LEU A 28 -4.17 26.24 1.57
CA LEU A 28 -4.28 25.59 0.26
C LEU A 28 -2.97 24.96 -0.23
N VAL A 29 -1.81 25.42 0.25
CA VAL A 29 -0.49 24.91 -0.17
C VAL A 29 -0.02 23.70 0.65
N LEU A 30 -0.57 23.48 1.85
CA LEU A 30 -0.10 22.42 2.76
C LEU A 30 -0.87 21.08 2.70
N PHE A 31 -1.92 20.97 1.89
CA PHE A 31 -2.66 19.72 1.67
C PHE A 31 -2.81 19.36 0.20
N ILE A 32 -1.78 19.64 -0.60
CA ILE A 32 -1.55 18.79 -1.78
C ILE A 32 -0.99 17.48 -1.24
N TYR A 33 -1.87 16.61 -0.74
CA TYR A 33 -1.60 15.18 -0.80
C TYR A 33 -1.13 14.94 -2.23
N PRO A 34 0.09 14.43 -2.46
CA PRO A 34 0.43 14.02 -3.80
C PRO A 34 -0.67 13.05 -4.21
N ALA A 35 -1.39 13.36 -5.29
CA ALA A 35 -2.27 12.42 -5.94
C ALA A 35 -1.45 11.14 -6.07
N GLY A 36 -1.86 10.09 -5.32
CA GLY A 36 -0.99 8.98 -4.97
C GLY A 36 -0.18 8.53 -6.16
N THR A 37 1.10 8.89 -6.19
CA THR A 37 2.06 8.26 -7.07
C THR A 37 2.01 6.81 -6.68
N MET A 38 1.49 5.96 -7.58
CA MET A 38 1.55 4.51 -7.39
C MET A 38 2.98 4.21 -6.96
N PRO A 39 3.20 3.50 -5.83
CA PRO A 39 4.53 3.16 -5.39
C PRO A 39 5.27 2.53 -6.56
N ASP A 40 6.47 3.02 -6.86
CA ASP A 40 7.29 2.48 -7.93
C ASP A 40 7.77 1.09 -7.48
N VAL A 41 6.94 0.08 -7.76
CA VAL A 41 7.21 -1.29 -7.34
C VAL A 41 8.29 -1.85 -8.27
N PRO A 42 9.46 -2.27 -7.73
CA PRO A 42 10.54 -2.76 -8.55
C PRO A 42 10.12 -3.99 -9.36
N LYS A 43 10.64 -4.09 -10.59
CA LYS A 43 10.53 -5.29 -11.42
C LYS A 43 11.50 -6.33 -10.90
N CYS A 44 11.00 -7.28 -10.11
CA CYS A 44 11.78 -8.39 -9.62
C CYS A 44 11.88 -9.46 -10.69
N LYS A 45 13.10 -9.94 -10.96
CA LYS A 45 13.33 -11.00 -11.94
C LYS A 45 12.77 -12.31 -11.41
N ARG A 46 11.96 -12.98 -12.23
CA ARG A 46 11.52 -14.35 -11.98
C ARG A 46 11.70 -15.22 -13.20
N ASN A 47 11.87 -16.51 -12.95
CA ASN A 47 11.74 -17.55 -13.96
C ASN A 47 10.29 -18.06 -13.92
N LEU A 48 9.34 -17.22 -14.34
CA LEU A 48 7.94 -17.62 -14.51
C LEU A 48 7.66 -17.90 -15.99
N GLY A 49 6.57 -18.62 -16.27
CA GLY A 49 6.02 -18.64 -17.63
C GLY A 49 5.51 -17.24 -18.00
N GLU A 50 5.60 -16.87 -19.29
CA GLU A 50 5.25 -15.53 -19.81
C GLU A 50 3.86 -15.04 -19.36
N VAL A 51 2.87 -15.94 -19.32
CA VAL A 51 1.50 -15.63 -18.89
C VAL A 51 1.41 -15.31 -17.39
N GLU A 52 2.11 -16.09 -16.55
CA GLU A 52 2.15 -15.90 -15.10
C GLU A 52 2.89 -14.61 -14.74
N GLU A 53 3.94 -14.28 -15.50
CA GLU A 53 4.68 -13.02 -15.36
C GLU A 53 3.81 -11.80 -15.68
N ILE A 54 3.03 -11.84 -16.77
CA ILE A 54 2.11 -10.74 -17.15
C ILE A 54 1.02 -10.56 -16.08
N LEU A 55 0.40 -11.66 -15.64
CA LEU A 55 -0.62 -11.63 -14.58
C LEU A 55 -0.05 -11.02 -13.30
N PHE A 56 1.11 -11.49 -12.83
CA PHE A 56 1.73 -10.96 -11.62
C PHE A 56 2.14 -9.50 -11.75
N ALA A 57 2.74 -9.10 -12.88
CA ALA A 57 3.14 -7.72 -13.12
C ALA A 57 1.95 -6.75 -13.03
N SER A 58 0.76 -7.16 -13.48
CA SER A 58 -0.46 -6.35 -13.37
C SER A 58 -1.02 -6.28 -11.94
N MET A 59 -0.88 -7.34 -11.14
CA MET A 59 -1.45 -7.42 -9.79
C MET A 59 -0.55 -6.79 -8.73
N ARG A 60 0.77 -6.83 -8.91
CA ARG A 60 1.77 -6.45 -7.90
C ARG A 60 1.60 -5.00 -7.39
N PRO A 61 1.42 -3.97 -8.25
CA PRO A 61 1.22 -2.60 -7.76
C PRO A 61 -0.06 -2.49 -6.91
N ARG A 62 -1.14 -3.12 -7.38
CA ARG A 62 -2.42 -3.09 -6.67
C ARG A 62 -2.35 -3.81 -5.32
N LEU A 63 -1.62 -4.92 -5.25
CA LEU A 63 -1.40 -5.64 -4.01
C LEU A 63 -0.57 -4.79 -3.03
N ALA A 64 0.50 -4.15 -3.51
CA ALA A 64 1.32 -3.26 -2.70
C ALA A 64 0.49 -2.10 -2.09
N ASP A 65 -0.34 -1.44 -2.89
CA ASP A 65 -1.25 -0.39 -2.41
C ASP A 65 -2.16 -0.87 -1.29
N LEU A 66 -2.81 -2.03 -1.49
CA LEU A 66 -3.74 -2.60 -0.51
C LEU A 66 -3.05 -2.97 0.81
N ILE A 67 -1.80 -3.44 0.73
CA ILE A 67 -1.01 -3.75 1.93
C ILE A 67 -0.65 -2.46 2.67
N ILE A 68 -0.19 -1.44 1.96
CA ILE A 68 0.13 -0.13 2.55
C ILE A 68 -1.11 0.50 3.18
N GLU A 69 -2.28 0.43 2.52
CA GLU A 69 -3.57 0.89 3.06
C GLU A 69 -3.98 0.13 4.34
N GLY A 70 -3.64 -1.16 4.43
CA GLY A 70 -4.01 -2.01 5.56
C GLY A 70 -3.10 -1.88 6.78
N LEU A 71 -1.91 -1.30 6.62
CA LEU A 71 -0.96 -1.08 7.71
C LEU A 71 -1.31 0.18 8.52
N PRO A 72 -0.80 0.32 9.77
CA PRO A 72 -0.96 1.54 10.54
C PRO A 72 -0.46 2.77 9.76
N GLN A 73 -1.16 3.91 9.84
CA GLN A 73 -0.86 5.11 9.03
C GLN A 73 0.57 5.65 9.15
N GLN A 74 1.32 5.24 10.18
CA GLN A 74 2.71 5.65 10.42
C GLN A 74 3.74 4.71 9.76
N ASN A 75 3.27 3.62 9.16
CA ASN A 75 4.06 2.67 8.39
C ASN A 75 3.94 2.97 6.90
N HIS A 76 5.08 3.18 6.28
CA HIS A 76 5.22 3.25 4.83
C HIS A 76 6.35 2.32 4.41
N PRO A 77 6.17 0.99 4.50
CA PRO A 77 7.23 0.08 4.15
C PRO A 77 7.49 0.14 2.65
N GLN A 78 8.73 -0.11 2.27
CA GLN A 78 9.12 -0.19 0.88
C GLN A 78 8.90 -1.60 0.34
N TYR A 79 8.35 -1.71 -0.87
CA TYR A 79 8.31 -3.01 -1.57
C TYR A 79 9.72 -3.36 -2.07
N THR A 80 10.24 -4.54 -1.74
CA THR A 80 11.58 -4.98 -2.15
C THR A 80 11.57 -6.38 -2.79
N CYS A 81 12.50 -6.62 -3.71
CA CYS A 81 12.63 -7.93 -4.35
C CYS A 81 13.16 -9.02 -3.42
N ASP A 82 13.91 -8.65 -2.38
CA ASP A 82 14.40 -9.60 -1.39
C ASP A 82 13.24 -10.17 -0.57
N MET A 83 12.31 -9.31 -0.14
CA MET A 83 11.09 -9.75 0.54
C MET A 83 10.14 -10.50 -0.42
N GLU A 84 10.07 -10.10 -1.70
CA GLU A 84 9.30 -10.84 -2.72
C GLU A 84 9.85 -12.26 -2.92
N LYS A 85 11.17 -12.43 -2.88
CA LYS A 85 11.83 -13.74 -2.95
C LYS A 85 11.54 -14.60 -1.73
N LEU A 86 11.58 -14.03 -0.53
CA LEU A 86 11.18 -14.76 0.68
C LEU A 86 9.69 -15.16 0.62
N ALA A 87 8.83 -14.28 0.12
CA ALA A 87 7.42 -14.61 -0.08
C ALA A 87 7.23 -15.76 -1.08
N HIS A 88 8.09 -15.86 -2.11
CA HIS A 88 8.11 -17.00 -3.03
C HIS A 88 8.36 -18.32 -2.31
N GLU A 89 9.37 -18.35 -1.43
CA GLU A 89 9.70 -19.54 -0.63
C GLU A 89 8.53 -19.93 0.30
N VAL A 90 7.85 -18.95 0.90
CA VAL A 90 6.64 -19.18 1.71
C VAL A 90 5.50 -19.80 0.89
N VAL A 91 5.22 -19.30 -0.31
CA VAL A 91 4.14 -19.88 -1.15
C VAL A 91 4.47 -21.28 -1.66
N LEU A 92 5.77 -21.61 -1.78
CA LEU A 92 6.25 -22.96 -2.06
C LEU A 92 6.25 -23.90 -0.86
N GLY A 93 5.98 -23.38 0.35
CA GLY A 93 5.80 -24.18 1.56
C GLY A 93 7.00 -24.18 2.51
N ASP A 94 7.96 -23.27 2.36
CA ASP A 94 8.99 -23.05 3.37
C ASP A 94 8.39 -22.30 4.58
N GLU A 95 8.24 -23.01 5.70
CA GLU A 95 7.65 -22.47 6.92
C GLU A 95 8.69 -21.83 7.84
N ASP A 96 10.00 -22.05 7.62
CA ASP A 96 11.06 -21.56 8.51
C ASP A 96 11.18 -20.03 8.46
N ILE A 97 10.74 -19.41 7.37
CA ILE A 97 10.70 -17.96 7.18
C ILE A 97 9.80 -17.29 8.23
N ALA A 98 8.73 -17.94 8.67
CA ALA A 98 7.81 -17.41 9.68
C ALA A 98 8.46 -17.27 11.08
N ASN A 99 9.60 -17.94 11.33
CA ASN A 99 10.35 -17.81 12.57
C ASN A 99 11.22 -16.54 12.62
N GLN A 100 11.52 -15.95 11.47
CA GLN A 100 12.44 -14.81 11.35
C GLN A 100 11.72 -13.53 10.90
N TYR A 101 10.62 -13.67 10.17
CA TYR A 101 9.88 -12.57 9.57
C TYR A 101 8.40 -12.64 9.92
N LYS A 102 7.73 -11.49 9.84
CA LYS A 102 6.27 -11.46 9.91
C LYS A 102 5.74 -11.93 8.56
N VAL A 103 4.74 -12.81 8.57
CA VAL A 103 4.18 -13.41 7.37
C VAL A 103 2.66 -13.33 7.40
N THR A 104 2.05 -12.87 6.32
CA THR A 104 0.61 -13.04 6.06
C THR A 104 0.45 -14.02 4.92
N ARG A 105 -0.39 -15.04 5.09
CA ARG A 105 -0.61 -16.10 4.09
C ARG A 105 -2.09 -16.37 3.95
N HIS A 106 -2.51 -16.69 2.73
CA HIS A 106 -3.84 -17.18 2.44
C HIS A 106 -3.75 -18.28 1.38
N ASN A 107 -4.43 -19.39 1.62
CA ASN A 107 -4.61 -20.46 0.65
C ASN A 107 -6.12 -20.61 0.42
N GLY A 108 -6.54 -20.57 -0.83
CA GLY A 108 -7.95 -20.75 -1.16
C GLY A 108 -8.19 -20.93 -2.66
N PRO A 109 -9.46 -21.02 -3.07
CA PRO A 109 -9.84 -21.45 -4.41
C PRO A 109 -9.33 -20.53 -5.52
N ASP A 110 -9.31 -21.07 -6.74
CA ASP A 110 -8.85 -20.41 -7.98
C ASP A 110 -9.62 -19.11 -8.33
N ASN A 111 -10.79 -18.91 -7.74
CA ASN A 111 -11.65 -17.75 -7.96
C ASN A 111 -11.48 -16.63 -6.92
N ILE A 112 -10.45 -16.69 -6.08
CA ILE A 112 -10.21 -15.67 -5.07
C ILE A 112 -9.85 -14.33 -5.69
N VAL A 113 -10.53 -13.29 -5.21
CA VAL A 113 -10.19 -11.91 -5.54
C VAL A 113 -9.20 -11.39 -4.51
N PHE A 114 -7.96 -11.10 -4.94
CA PHE A 114 -6.85 -10.66 -4.08
C PHE A 114 -7.21 -9.52 -3.12
N TRP A 115 -8.03 -8.55 -3.56
CA TRP A 115 -8.45 -7.45 -2.68
C TRP A 115 -9.22 -7.94 -1.45
N ARG A 116 -9.99 -9.01 -1.58
CA ARG A 116 -10.76 -9.60 -0.49
C ARG A 116 -9.82 -10.22 0.54
N VAL A 117 -8.78 -10.91 0.07
CA VAL A 117 -7.72 -11.48 0.93
C VAL A 117 -7.13 -10.39 1.82
N VAL A 118 -6.71 -9.28 1.23
CA VAL A 118 -6.07 -8.20 1.99
C VAL A 118 -7.07 -7.47 2.91
N LYS A 119 -8.23 -7.06 2.38
CA LYS A 119 -9.18 -6.20 3.10
C LYS A 119 -10.04 -6.92 4.13
N GLU A 120 -10.27 -8.22 3.98
CA GLU A 120 -11.14 -8.98 4.88
C GLU A 120 -10.34 -9.95 5.74
N TYR A 121 -9.46 -10.76 5.14
CA TYR A 121 -8.76 -11.82 5.85
C TYR A 121 -7.51 -11.31 6.58
N TRP A 122 -6.76 -10.40 5.96
CA TRP A 122 -5.51 -9.88 6.55
C TRP A 122 -5.67 -8.59 7.32
N LYS A 123 -6.84 -7.94 7.26
CA LYS A 123 -7.09 -6.65 7.90
C LYS A 123 -6.56 -6.57 9.33
N HIS A 124 -6.98 -7.51 10.18
CA HIS A 124 -6.58 -7.49 11.59
C HIS A 124 -5.08 -7.79 11.80
N GLN A 125 -4.48 -8.62 10.94
CA GLN A 125 -3.05 -8.92 11.00
C GLN A 125 -2.22 -7.69 10.61
N LEU A 126 -2.63 -6.98 9.55
CA LEU A 126 -1.95 -5.78 9.06
C LEU A 126 -2.08 -4.62 10.05
N GLU A 127 -3.29 -4.36 10.56
CA GLU A 127 -3.55 -3.29 11.55
C GLU A 127 -2.71 -3.44 12.83
N ASN A 128 -2.42 -4.68 13.24
CA ASN A 128 -1.67 -4.98 14.46
C ASN A 128 -0.21 -5.39 14.20
N MET A 129 0.28 -5.29 12.96
CA MET A 129 1.61 -5.76 12.60
C MET A 129 2.75 -4.96 13.28
N GLY A 130 2.43 -3.78 13.82
CA GLY A 130 3.41 -2.86 14.36
C GLY A 130 4.32 -2.31 13.26
N LYS A 131 5.46 -1.69 13.63
CA LYS A 131 6.36 -1.09 12.64
C LYS A 131 6.99 -2.14 11.72
N VAL A 132 7.01 -1.86 10.42
CA VAL A 132 7.70 -2.63 9.37
C VAL A 132 8.32 -1.64 8.38
N ASN A 133 9.51 -1.93 7.89
CA ASN A 133 10.28 -1.07 6.99
C ASN A 133 10.23 -1.58 5.54
N GLU A 134 10.14 -2.89 5.36
CA GLU A 134 10.16 -3.52 4.03
C GLU A 134 9.12 -4.63 3.93
N PHE A 135 8.62 -4.86 2.72
CA PHE A 135 7.74 -5.97 2.44
C PHE A 135 7.85 -6.45 1.00
N GLY A 136 7.31 -7.63 0.75
CA GLY A 136 7.23 -8.21 -0.58
C GLY A 136 6.23 -9.36 -0.58
N CYS A 137 5.61 -9.61 -1.72
CA CYS A 137 4.50 -10.56 -1.82
C CYS A 137 4.60 -11.45 -3.04
N ASP A 138 4.17 -12.69 -2.90
CA ASP A 138 4.07 -13.63 -4.01
C ASP A 138 2.76 -14.43 -3.97
N PHE A 139 2.45 -15.10 -5.09
CA PHE A 139 1.45 -16.12 -5.20
C PHE A 139 1.96 -17.34 -5.96
N ALA A 140 1.41 -18.51 -5.63
CA ALA A 140 1.64 -19.76 -6.36
C ALA A 140 0.30 -20.43 -6.69
N GLU A 141 0.25 -21.02 -7.88
CA GLU A 141 -0.86 -21.84 -8.34
C GLU A 141 -0.68 -23.30 -7.91
N LEU A 142 -1.67 -23.83 -7.20
CA LEU A 142 -1.76 -25.27 -6.98
C LEU A 142 -2.57 -25.90 -8.11
N LYS A 143 -1.87 -26.56 -9.03
CA LYS A 143 -2.47 -27.28 -10.15
C LYS A 143 -2.71 -28.74 -9.77
N SER A 144 -3.94 -29.21 -9.92
CA SER A 144 -4.33 -30.60 -9.67
C SER A 144 -4.97 -31.20 -10.92
N PRO A 145 -4.84 -32.52 -11.14
CA PRO A 145 -5.51 -33.19 -12.25
C PRO A 145 -7.02 -33.27 -11.99
N VAL A 146 -7.81 -32.65 -12.88
CA VAL A 146 -9.28 -32.70 -12.88
C VAL A 146 -9.73 -33.26 -14.23
N ASN A 147 -10.35 -34.45 -14.23
CA ASN A 147 -10.75 -35.17 -15.44
C ASN A 147 -9.62 -35.33 -16.47
N GLY A 148 -8.41 -35.65 -16.01
CA GLY A 148 -7.23 -35.86 -16.87
C GLY A 148 -6.58 -34.59 -17.43
N ARG A 149 -7.05 -33.40 -17.05
CA ARG A 149 -6.42 -32.11 -17.38
C ARG A 149 -5.88 -31.44 -16.12
N MET A 150 -4.67 -30.89 -16.19
CA MET A 150 -4.16 -30.03 -15.12
C MET A 150 -4.99 -28.76 -15.06
N LYS A 151 -5.63 -28.51 -13.93
CA LYS A 151 -6.36 -27.28 -13.66
C LYS A 151 -5.83 -26.65 -12.38
N THR A 152 -5.74 -25.33 -12.37
CA THR A 152 -5.52 -24.60 -11.13
C THR A 152 -6.72 -24.84 -10.22
N THR A 153 -6.45 -25.29 -9.01
CA THR A 153 -7.47 -25.66 -8.02
C THR A 153 -7.46 -24.73 -6.82
N ASN A 154 -6.30 -24.17 -6.48
CA ASN A 154 -6.13 -23.18 -5.43
C ASN A 154 -5.02 -22.19 -5.82
N TYR A 155 -5.09 -21.00 -5.23
CA TYR A 155 -3.96 -20.07 -5.13
C TYR A 155 -3.50 -19.99 -3.68
N THR A 156 -2.18 -19.98 -3.50
CA THR A 156 -1.57 -19.51 -2.27
C THR A 156 -1.02 -18.12 -2.53
N ILE A 157 -1.28 -17.18 -1.63
CA ILE A 157 -0.74 -15.82 -1.66
C ILE A 157 -0.06 -15.59 -0.31
N ALA A 158 1.14 -15.04 -0.32
CA ALA A 158 1.85 -14.67 0.89
C ALA A 158 2.53 -13.31 0.75
N CYS A 159 2.67 -12.60 1.87
CA CYS A 159 3.54 -11.44 2.00
C CYS A 159 4.46 -11.64 3.20
N VAL A 160 5.71 -11.21 3.05
CA VAL A 160 6.75 -11.23 4.08
C VAL A 160 7.10 -9.79 4.42
N PHE A 161 7.31 -9.51 5.71
CA PHE A 161 7.58 -8.18 6.24
C PHE A 161 8.76 -8.20 7.21
N ASN A 162 9.56 -7.13 7.16
CA ASN A 162 10.71 -6.86 8.02
C ASN A 162 10.51 -5.56 8.79
#